data_AF-A0A8T3CDG1-F1
#
_entry.id   AF-A0A8T3CDG1-F1
#
_cell.length_a   1.000
_cell.length_b   1.000
_cell.length_c   1.000
_cell.angle_alpha   90.00
_cell.angle_beta   90.00
_cell.angle_gamma   90.00
#
_symmetry.space_group_name_H-M   'P 1'
#
loop_
_entity.id
_entity.type
_entity.pdbx_description
1 polymer ?
#
loop_
_entity_poly.entity_id
_entity_poly.type
_entity_poly.pdbx_seq_one_letter_code
_entity_poly.pdbx_strand_id
1 'polypeptide(L)'
;MGSLGSRIQGSSRGAEEASEGSCAGTGHGCDCRKRKRSSPCQCDSEAEEEESLLNTPRRKKLKSTSKYIYQTLFLNGENSDIQICALGQEWNLHKVYLCQSGYFSSMFSGSWKESSMTTIELEIPDQNIDTEALQVAFGSLYRDDVLIKPSRVISILAAACMLQLDGLIQQCGETMKETISVKTVCSYYSSAGMYGLDSVTKKCLEWLLNNLMTHQNVELMKELGVAVMEQLVQSSDLFVMQVEMDVYTALKKWMFLQLCPSWNGPIKQLLNDADSWICKRRTELGEEEAFLSTEQGAPFTPVFRQVRLQYIINDLASARILERDNILPHDWLSAVYKLQWFAMLRTEHDNDTGPQEANKEEFDLNSMRCGRKLAKDGDYCWRWTGFNFGFDLLVTYTNRFIVFKRNTLSQPCGGSVSLQPRRHIAYRLRLASFDSSGKLVCSRSTGYQLLTLEKDQEYVVMNLDSRLLAFPLYVCCNFLYTSPASGRRADAPEPESSAHSVS
;
A
#
# COMPACT_ATOMS: atom_id res chain seq x y z
N MET A 1 -37.33 8.84 -14.26
CA MET A 1 -37.60 10.11 -14.97
C MET A 1 -37.17 11.28 -14.10
N GLY A 2 -36.49 12.28 -14.67
CA GLY A 2 -36.46 13.66 -14.14
C GLY A 2 -35.41 13.99 -13.07
N SER A 3 -34.29 14.55 -13.53
CA SER A 3 -33.25 15.27 -12.76
C SER A 3 -33.66 16.72 -12.51
N LEU A 4 -33.27 17.31 -11.37
CA LEU A 4 -33.08 18.76 -11.22
C LEU A 4 -31.90 19.05 -10.28
N GLY A 5 -30.76 19.41 -10.89
CA GLY A 5 -29.65 20.07 -10.22
C GLY A 5 -29.79 21.59 -10.30
N SER A 6 -29.36 22.29 -9.25
CA SER A 6 -29.23 23.75 -9.25
C SER A 6 -27.76 24.13 -9.30
N ARG A 7 -27.42 24.96 -10.29
CA ARG A 7 -26.08 25.48 -10.58
C ARG A 7 -26.15 26.99 -10.37
N ILE A 8 -25.39 27.51 -9.42
CA ILE A 8 -25.22 28.95 -9.20
C ILE A 8 -24.04 29.42 -10.07
N GLN A 9 -24.33 30.34 -10.99
CA GLN A 9 -23.36 31.08 -11.81
C GLN A 9 -22.82 32.28 -11.01
N GLY A 10 -21.50 32.45 -11.01
CA GLY A 10 -20.82 33.70 -10.66
C GLY A 10 -20.08 34.21 -11.87
N SER A 11 -20.43 35.42 -12.32
CA SER A 11 -19.87 36.12 -13.48
C SER A 11 -18.54 36.80 -13.14
N SER A 12 -17.57 36.74 -14.03
CA SER A 12 -16.57 37.81 -14.17
C SER A 12 -16.15 37.95 -15.63
N ARG A 13 -16.38 39.16 -16.14
CA ARG A 13 -16.11 39.65 -17.50
C ARG A 13 -14.63 39.51 -17.87
N GLY A 14 -14.35 38.97 -19.06
CA GLY A 14 -13.09 39.13 -19.78
C GLY A 14 -13.25 40.20 -20.86
N ALA A 15 -12.26 41.08 -20.96
CA ALA A 15 -12.09 42.04 -22.04
C ALA A 15 -11.03 41.52 -23.04
N GLU A 16 -11.23 41.89 -24.30
CA GLU A 16 -10.56 41.46 -25.51
C GLU A 16 -9.14 42.03 -25.73
N GLU A 17 -8.40 41.32 -26.59
CA GLU A 17 -7.42 41.77 -27.59
C GLU A 17 -6.10 42.47 -27.18
N ALA A 18 -4.94 41.90 -27.58
CA ALA A 18 -4.25 42.27 -28.84
C ALA A 18 -2.74 41.88 -28.87
N SER A 19 -2.37 41.29 -30.00
CA SER A 19 -1.16 41.43 -30.84
C SER A 19 0.28 41.23 -30.34
N GLU A 20 0.99 40.50 -31.22
CA GLU A 20 2.41 40.33 -31.49
C GLU A 20 3.34 41.54 -31.31
N GLY A 21 4.63 41.25 -31.07
CA GLY A 21 5.72 42.22 -31.21
C GLY A 21 7.10 41.65 -30.87
N SER A 22 7.85 41.26 -31.90
CA SER A 22 9.30 40.98 -31.87
C SER A 22 10.11 42.27 -31.88
N CYS A 23 11.19 42.37 -31.08
CA CYS A 23 12.54 42.71 -31.58
C CYS A 23 13.60 42.90 -30.47
N ALA A 24 14.77 42.33 -30.78
CA ALA A 24 16.16 42.62 -30.45
C ALA A 24 16.57 43.85 -29.61
N GLY A 25 17.69 43.68 -28.88
CA GLY A 25 18.70 44.74 -28.74
C GLY A 25 19.41 44.88 -27.39
N THR A 26 20.56 44.20 -27.26
CA THR A 26 21.85 44.69 -26.69
C THR A 26 21.89 45.77 -25.60
N GLY A 27 22.67 45.52 -24.54
CA GLY A 27 23.37 46.59 -23.81
C GLY A 27 23.74 46.29 -22.36
N HIS A 28 25.04 46.24 -22.08
CA HIS A 28 25.72 45.96 -20.81
C HIS A 28 25.31 46.81 -19.59
N GLY A 29 25.48 46.21 -18.39
CA GLY A 29 25.57 46.92 -17.12
C GLY A 29 25.82 45.97 -15.94
N CYS A 30 27.10 45.70 -15.65
CA CYS A 30 27.58 44.91 -14.52
C CYS A 30 27.51 45.72 -13.21
N ASP A 31 26.98 45.15 -12.13
CA ASP A 31 27.55 45.36 -10.79
C ASP A 31 27.31 44.16 -9.87
N CYS A 32 28.39 43.64 -9.31
CA CYS A 32 28.45 42.42 -8.53
C CYS A 32 28.70 42.75 -7.04
N ARG A 33 27.78 42.37 -6.14
CA ARG A 33 28.10 42.23 -4.70
C ARG A 33 27.57 40.93 -4.09
N LYS A 34 28.47 39.94 -4.12
CA LYS A 34 28.74 38.85 -3.14
C LYS A 34 27.68 38.53 -2.07
N ARG A 35 27.16 37.29 -2.09
CA ARG A 35 27.53 36.19 -1.15
C ARG A 35 26.91 34.86 -1.59
N LYS A 36 27.77 33.83 -1.65
CA LYS A 36 27.61 32.53 -2.28
C LYS A 36 27.52 31.44 -1.18
N ARG A 37 26.53 30.55 -1.23
CA ARG A 37 26.61 29.17 -0.72
C ARG A 37 25.45 28.33 -1.27
N SER A 38 25.72 27.63 -2.37
CA SER A 38 24.98 26.45 -2.80
C SER A 38 25.94 25.51 -3.55
N SER A 39 25.82 24.23 -3.22
CA SER A 39 26.52 23.06 -3.73
C SER A 39 26.42 22.91 -5.25
N PRO A 40 27.41 22.28 -5.92
CA PRO A 40 27.21 21.72 -7.24
C PRO A 40 27.16 20.19 -7.20
N CYS A 41 26.06 19.67 -7.72
CA CYS A 41 26.01 18.46 -8.53
C CYS A 41 26.79 18.65 -9.84
N GLN A 42 27.46 17.61 -10.33
CA GLN A 42 27.90 17.38 -11.72
C GLN A 42 28.48 15.95 -11.74
N CYS A 43 27.89 14.95 -12.41
CA CYS A 43 27.77 14.72 -13.86
C CYS A 43 29.09 14.96 -14.61
N ASP A 44 29.90 13.89 -14.68
CA ASP A 44 31.12 13.81 -15.48
C ASP A 44 30.77 13.72 -16.97
N SER A 45 31.00 14.82 -17.66
CA SER A 45 31.29 14.84 -19.09
C SER A 45 32.49 15.77 -19.25
N GLU A 46 33.68 15.18 -19.30
CA GLU A 46 34.96 15.89 -19.44
C GLU A 46 35.08 16.48 -20.85
N ALA A 47 35.27 17.80 -20.92
CA ALA A 47 35.87 18.47 -22.07
C ALA A 47 37.29 18.87 -21.66
N GLU A 48 38.29 18.33 -22.36
CA GLU A 48 39.68 18.78 -22.27
C GLU A 48 39.83 20.09 -23.04
N GLU A 49 40.44 21.12 -22.43
CA GLU A 49 41.60 21.84 -23.00
C GLU A 49 42.14 22.95 -22.07
N GLU A 50 43.47 23.04 -22.08
CA GLU A 50 44.40 24.11 -21.65
C GLU A 50 44.33 24.73 -20.24
N GLU A 51 45.33 24.39 -19.41
CA GLU A 51 46.33 25.38 -18.99
C GLU A 51 47.62 24.68 -18.52
N SER A 52 48.71 24.86 -19.28
CA SER A 52 50.06 24.60 -18.81
C SER A 52 50.51 25.78 -17.95
N LEU A 53 51.00 25.50 -16.74
CA LEU A 53 52.12 26.18 -16.04
C LEU A 53 52.04 25.82 -14.56
N LEU A 54 52.66 24.70 -14.19
CA LEU A 54 53.34 24.39 -12.91
C LEU A 54 53.72 22.91 -12.97
N ASN A 55 55.02 22.61 -12.89
CA ASN A 55 55.57 21.25 -12.84
C ASN A 55 55.24 20.56 -11.51
N THR A 56 53.97 20.28 -11.25
CA THR A 56 53.59 19.24 -10.31
C THR A 56 53.60 17.91 -11.06
N PRO A 57 54.29 16.86 -10.56
CA PRO A 57 54.18 15.53 -11.15
C PRO A 57 52.69 15.19 -11.26
N ARG A 58 52.19 14.92 -12.47
CA ARG A 58 50.83 14.41 -12.67
C ARG A 58 50.76 13.13 -11.84
N ARG A 59 50.14 13.21 -10.65
CA ARG A 59 49.76 12.01 -9.90
C ARG A 59 48.82 11.26 -10.84
N LYS A 60 49.32 10.20 -11.49
CA LYS A 60 48.44 9.21 -12.13
C LYS A 60 47.42 8.88 -11.06
N LYS A 61 46.13 9.19 -11.29
CA LYS A 61 45.04 8.76 -10.41
C LYS A 61 45.23 7.24 -10.28
N LEU A 62 45.76 6.78 -9.14
CA LEU A 62 45.90 5.36 -8.87
C LEU A 62 44.49 4.81 -9.00
N LYS A 63 44.28 3.88 -9.95
CA LYS A 63 43.06 3.09 -9.97
C LYS A 63 42.96 2.48 -8.57
N SER A 64 41.81 2.64 -7.91
CA SER A 64 41.56 1.94 -6.64
C SER A 64 41.93 0.47 -6.81
N THR A 65 42.55 -0.13 -5.81
CA THR A 65 42.94 -1.56 -5.82
C THR A 65 41.76 -2.44 -6.24
N SER A 66 40.54 -2.12 -5.80
CA SER A 66 39.30 -2.80 -6.20
C SER A 66 39.02 -2.72 -7.71
N LYS A 67 39.22 -1.55 -8.34
CA LYS A 67 39.03 -1.37 -9.78
C LYS A 67 40.09 -2.14 -10.58
N TYR A 68 41.32 -2.22 -10.07
CA TYR A 68 42.37 -3.02 -10.69
C TYR A 68 42.03 -4.52 -10.60
N ILE A 69 41.67 -5.02 -9.40
CA ILE A 69 41.27 -6.41 -9.18
C ILE A 69 40.12 -6.81 -10.11
N TYR A 70 39.05 -6.02 -10.15
CA TYR A 70 37.89 -6.32 -10.99
C TYR A 70 38.23 -6.35 -12.49
N GLN A 71 39.05 -5.41 -12.97
CA GLN A 71 39.42 -5.37 -14.39
C GLN A 71 40.39 -6.51 -14.75
N THR A 72 41.47 -6.66 -14.01
CA THR A 72 42.58 -7.54 -14.36
C THR A 72 42.28 -9.00 -14.00
N LEU A 73 41.72 -9.26 -12.82
CA LEU A 73 41.46 -10.63 -12.39
C LEU A 73 40.12 -11.13 -12.94
N PHE A 74 39.03 -10.37 -12.77
CA PHE A 74 37.71 -10.86 -13.16
C PHE A 74 37.41 -10.69 -14.66
N LEU A 75 37.55 -9.47 -15.21
CA LEU A 75 37.19 -9.25 -16.62
C LEU A 75 38.20 -9.84 -17.61
N ASN A 76 39.50 -9.74 -17.33
CA ASN A 76 40.54 -10.29 -18.21
C ASN A 76 40.85 -11.77 -17.91
N GLY A 77 40.51 -12.28 -16.72
CA GLY A 77 40.82 -13.66 -16.31
C GLY A 77 42.31 -13.93 -16.06
N GLU A 78 43.11 -12.90 -15.79
CA GLU A 78 44.56 -13.07 -15.66
C GLU A 78 44.92 -13.93 -14.44
N ASN A 79 45.65 -15.01 -14.66
CA ASN A 79 46.07 -15.99 -13.64
C ASN A 79 44.92 -16.77 -12.98
N SER A 80 43.79 -16.95 -13.68
CA SER A 80 42.70 -17.83 -13.25
C SER A 80 43.18 -19.26 -13.03
N ASP A 81 42.75 -19.90 -11.94
CA ASP A 81 43.04 -21.29 -11.59
C ASP A 81 41.81 -22.22 -11.76
N ILE A 82 40.69 -21.67 -12.23
CA ILE A 82 39.47 -22.41 -12.51
C ILE A 82 38.62 -21.73 -13.60
N GLN A 83 37.96 -22.55 -14.41
CA GLN A 83 36.98 -22.14 -15.41
C GLN A 83 35.59 -22.67 -15.00
N ILE A 84 34.60 -21.79 -14.93
CA ILE A 84 33.19 -22.17 -14.72
C ILE A 84 32.45 -22.04 -16.06
N CYS A 85 31.73 -23.07 -16.47
CA CYS A 85 30.95 -23.11 -17.70
C CYS A 85 29.47 -23.23 -17.36
N ALA A 86 28.64 -22.29 -17.81
CA ALA A 86 27.19 -22.30 -17.57
C ALA A 86 26.47 -21.58 -18.69
N LEU A 87 25.28 -22.06 -19.09
CA LEU A 87 24.44 -21.41 -20.12
C LEU A 87 25.19 -21.11 -21.44
N GLY A 88 26.15 -21.97 -21.81
CA GLY A 88 26.97 -21.80 -23.02
C GLY A 88 28.01 -20.69 -22.93
N GLN A 89 28.26 -20.13 -21.74
CA GLN A 89 29.29 -19.13 -21.49
C GLN A 89 30.35 -19.68 -20.51
N GLU A 90 31.57 -19.17 -20.66
CA GLU A 90 32.74 -19.57 -19.88
C GLU A 90 33.27 -18.38 -19.08
N TRP A 91 33.61 -18.62 -17.81
CA TRP A 91 34.21 -17.64 -16.91
C TRP A 91 35.52 -18.16 -16.34
N ASN A 92 36.62 -17.46 -16.63
CA ASN A 92 37.94 -17.71 -16.03
C ASN A 92 38.03 -16.99 -14.68
N LEU A 93 37.99 -17.75 -13.59
CA LEU A 93 37.84 -17.27 -12.22
C LEU A 93 38.97 -17.80 -11.31
N HIS A 94 38.90 -17.42 -10.04
CA HIS A 94 39.92 -17.72 -9.05
C HIS A 94 39.27 -18.40 -7.84
N LYS A 95 39.74 -19.60 -7.46
CA LYS A 95 39.22 -20.37 -6.32
C LYS A 95 39.22 -19.53 -5.04
N VAL A 96 40.25 -18.72 -4.81
CA VAL A 96 40.35 -17.84 -3.62
C VAL A 96 39.18 -16.85 -3.50
N TYR A 97 38.68 -16.32 -4.62
CA TYR A 97 37.53 -15.41 -4.63
C TYR A 97 36.20 -16.17 -4.59
N LEU A 98 36.11 -17.30 -5.30
CA LEU A 98 34.93 -18.17 -5.30
C LEU A 98 34.62 -18.74 -3.91
N CYS A 99 35.63 -19.09 -3.11
CA CYS A 99 35.42 -19.62 -1.75
C CYS A 99 34.75 -18.63 -0.77
N GLN A 100 34.52 -17.37 -1.16
CA GLN A 100 33.66 -16.46 -0.40
C GLN A 100 32.17 -16.82 -0.50
N SER A 101 31.78 -17.54 -1.56
CA SER A 101 30.44 -18.14 -1.71
C SER A 101 30.35 -19.43 -0.90
N GLY A 102 29.25 -19.60 -0.16
CA GLY A 102 28.99 -20.85 0.58
C GLY A 102 28.92 -22.08 -0.34
N TYR A 103 28.38 -21.90 -1.55
CA TYR A 103 28.27 -22.93 -2.57
C TYR A 103 29.65 -23.42 -3.03
N PHE A 104 30.50 -22.52 -3.50
CA PHE A 104 31.83 -22.89 -4.01
C PHE A 104 32.79 -23.28 -2.89
N SER A 105 32.71 -22.65 -1.72
CA SER A 105 33.48 -23.08 -0.54
C SER A 105 33.19 -24.54 -0.23
N SER A 106 31.92 -24.95 -0.26
CA SER A 106 31.52 -26.34 -0.02
C SER A 106 32.05 -27.27 -1.11
N MET A 107 31.90 -26.87 -2.39
CA MET A 107 32.35 -27.63 -3.56
C MET A 107 33.87 -27.86 -3.59
N PHE A 108 34.67 -26.86 -3.20
CA PHE A 108 36.14 -26.96 -3.21
C PHE A 108 36.71 -27.53 -1.91
N SER A 109 35.93 -27.60 -0.84
CA SER A 109 36.36 -28.19 0.43
C SER A 109 36.30 -29.73 0.41
N GLY A 110 37.22 -30.42 1.10
CA GLY A 110 37.11 -31.87 1.33
C GLY A 110 37.53 -32.75 0.14
N SER A 111 36.90 -33.93 0.02
CA SER A 111 37.29 -35.01 -0.92
C SER A 111 36.44 -35.08 -2.18
N TRP A 112 35.71 -34.02 -2.53
CA TRP A 112 34.91 -33.96 -3.75
C TRP A 112 35.80 -33.99 -4.99
N LYS A 113 35.30 -34.57 -6.09
CA LYS A 113 36.07 -34.69 -7.35
C LYS A 113 36.45 -33.31 -7.88
N GLU A 114 35.52 -32.37 -7.71
CA GLU A 114 35.55 -30.96 -8.13
C GLU A 114 36.70 -30.18 -7.47
N SER A 115 37.15 -30.58 -6.27
CA SER A 115 38.27 -29.93 -5.57
C SER A 115 39.56 -29.91 -6.42
N SER A 116 39.79 -30.98 -7.19
CA SER A 116 40.94 -31.17 -8.08
C SER A 116 40.72 -30.71 -9.52
N MET A 117 39.48 -30.34 -9.88
CA MET A 117 39.14 -29.90 -11.23
C MET A 117 39.59 -28.47 -11.50
N THR A 118 39.91 -28.21 -12.77
CA THR A 118 40.22 -26.89 -13.33
C THR A 118 39.08 -26.32 -14.18
N THR A 119 38.07 -27.14 -14.50
CA THR A 119 36.88 -26.74 -15.25
C THR A 119 35.66 -27.37 -14.61
N ILE A 120 34.60 -26.59 -14.39
CA ILE A 120 33.35 -27.03 -13.78
C ILE A 120 32.18 -26.62 -14.66
N GLU A 121 31.32 -27.57 -15.00
CA GLU A 121 30.03 -27.32 -15.62
C GLU A 121 28.99 -27.07 -14.52
N LEU A 122 28.46 -25.85 -14.48
CA LEU A 122 27.47 -25.44 -13.50
C LEU A 122 26.07 -25.59 -14.07
N GLU A 123 25.28 -26.49 -13.48
CA GLU A 123 23.87 -26.66 -13.82
C GLU A 123 23.04 -25.50 -13.25
N ILE A 124 22.16 -24.93 -14.10
CA ILE A 124 21.31 -23.79 -13.75
C ILE A 124 19.83 -24.24 -13.74
N PRO A 125 19.32 -24.76 -12.61
CA PRO A 125 17.92 -25.19 -12.51
C PRO A 125 16.89 -24.04 -12.46
N ASP A 126 17.28 -22.84 -12.05
CA ASP A 126 16.36 -21.69 -11.93
C ASP A 126 16.32 -20.89 -13.24
N GLN A 127 15.14 -20.85 -13.87
CA GLN A 127 14.91 -20.16 -15.15
C GLN A 127 15.04 -18.63 -15.06
N ASN A 128 15.03 -18.06 -13.86
CA ASN A 128 15.25 -16.62 -13.66
C ASN A 128 16.73 -16.23 -13.79
N ILE A 129 17.64 -17.20 -13.79
CA ILE A 129 19.08 -16.97 -13.90
C ILE A 129 19.49 -16.95 -15.36
N ASP A 130 20.11 -15.84 -15.78
CA ASP A 130 20.74 -15.69 -17.08
C ASP A 130 22.24 -15.40 -16.98
N THR A 131 22.91 -15.36 -18.12
CA THR A 131 24.37 -15.16 -18.19
C THR A 131 24.84 -13.84 -17.59
N GLU A 132 24.07 -12.76 -17.76
CA GLU A 132 24.40 -11.46 -17.16
C GLU A 132 24.25 -11.49 -15.64
N ALA A 133 23.23 -12.16 -15.11
CA ALA A 133 23.07 -12.33 -13.67
C ALA A 133 24.25 -13.10 -13.05
N LEU A 134 24.71 -14.18 -13.70
CA LEU A 134 25.92 -14.90 -13.30
C LEU A 134 27.17 -14.01 -13.41
N GLN A 135 27.31 -13.23 -14.47
CA GLN A 135 28.41 -12.26 -14.60
C GLN A 135 28.43 -11.26 -13.44
N VAL A 136 27.27 -10.74 -13.02
CA VAL A 136 27.16 -9.83 -11.87
C VAL A 136 27.48 -10.55 -10.57
N ALA A 137 26.96 -11.77 -10.38
CA ALA A 137 27.18 -12.58 -9.19
C ALA A 137 28.66 -12.94 -9.01
N PHE A 138 29.32 -13.48 -10.04
CA PHE A 138 30.76 -13.74 -10.00
C PHE A 138 31.56 -12.46 -9.83
N GLY A 139 31.19 -11.39 -10.53
CA GLY A 139 31.87 -10.10 -10.43
C GLY A 139 31.77 -9.48 -9.04
N SER A 140 30.68 -9.72 -8.30
CA SER A 140 30.49 -9.25 -6.92
C SER A 140 31.54 -9.78 -5.95
N LEU A 141 32.16 -10.92 -6.25
CA LEU A 141 33.22 -11.50 -5.42
C LEU A 141 34.54 -10.71 -5.51
N TYR A 142 34.71 -9.90 -6.55
CA TYR A 142 35.94 -9.15 -6.86
C TYR A 142 35.83 -7.65 -6.56
N ARG A 143 34.71 -7.17 -6.03
CA ARG A 143 34.49 -5.76 -5.70
C ARG A 143 33.46 -5.59 -4.59
N ASP A 144 33.62 -4.54 -3.79
CA ASP A 144 32.73 -4.28 -2.65
C ASP A 144 31.38 -3.67 -3.04
N ASP A 145 31.32 -2.94 -4.16
CA ASP A 145 30.12 -2.21 -4.61
C ASP A 145 29.61 -2.74 -5.96
N VAL A 146 28.35 -3.18 -5.96
CA VAL A 146 27.67 -3.72 -7.14
C VAL A 146 26.47 -2.83 -7.44
N LEU A 147 26.53 -2.14 -8.58
CA LEU A 147 25.38 -1.40 -9.07
C LEU A 147 24.31 -2.38 -9.59
N ILE A 148 23.25 -2.58 -8.79
CA ILE A 148 22.12 -3.44 -9.14
C ILE A 148 21.03 -2.59 -9.79
N LYS A 149 20.75 -2.87 -11.07
CA LYS A 149 19.64 -2.22 -11.78
C LYS A 149 18.30 -2.84 -11.34
N PRO A 150 17.27 -2.04 -11.01
CA PRO A 150 15.96 -2.57 -10.58
C PRO A 150 15.30 -3.53 -11.58
N SER A 151 15.57 -3.36 -12.88
CA SER A 151 15.06 -4.24 -13.94
C SER A 151 15.72 -5.62 -13.98
N ARG A 152 16.87 -5.80 -13.32
CA ARG A 152 17.65 -7.05 -13.31
C ARG A 152 17.75 -7.69 -11.93
N VAL A 153 17.23 -7.02 -10.89
CA VAL A 153 17.40 -7.43 -9.49
C VAL A 153 16.88 -8.84 -9.21
N ILE A 154 15.81 -9.28 -9.87
CA ILE A 154 15.24 -10.62 -9.67
C ILE A 154 16.21 -11.69 -10.18
N SER A 155 16.74 -11.54 -11.39
CA SER A 155 17.72 -12.48 -11.97
C SER A 155 19.02 -12.52 -11.17
N ILE A 156 19.49 -11.35 -10.71
CA ILE A 156 20.69 -11.26 -9.87
C ILE A 156 20.43 -11.91 -8.50
N LEU A 157 19.27 -11.69 -7.90
CA LEU A 157 18.86 -12.34 -6.65
C LEU A 157 18.83 -13.86 -6.80
N ALA A 158 18.26 -14.37 -7.90
CA ALA A 158 18.23 -15.79 -8.20
C ALA A 158 19.63 -16.41 -8.22
N ALA A 159 20.56 -15.77 -8.96
CA ALA A 159 21.95 -16.21 -9.04
C ALA A 159 22.65 -16.12 -7.68
N ALA A 160 22.41 -15.04 -6.93
CA ALA A 160 22.98 -14.84 -5.60
C ALA A 160 22.50 -15.90 -4.59
N CYS A 161 21.22 -16.27 -4.63
CA CYS A 161 20.65 -17.33 -3.80
C CYS A 161 21.24 -18.71 -4.15
N MET A 162 21.30 -19.07 -5.44
CA MET A 162 21.92 -20.32 -5.88
C MET A 162 23.37 -20.43 -5.42
N LEU A 163 24.13 -19.34 -5.60
CA LEU A 163 25.55 -19.28 -5.26
C LEU A 163 25.80 -18.94 -3.79
N GLN A 164 24.76 -18.83 -2.94
CA GLN A 164 24.88 -18.50 -1.51
C GLN A 164 25.76 -17.25 -1.26
N LEU A 165 25.45 -16.15 -1.96
CA LEU A 165 26.14 -14.86 -1.87
C LEU A 165 25.36 -13.90 -0.96
N ASP A 166 25.41 -14.10 0.36
CA ASP A 166 24.57 -13.38 1.33
C ASP A 166 24.65 -11.84 1.22
N GLY A 167 25.85 -11.29 0.99
CA GLY A 167 26.02 -9.84 0.81
C GLY A 167 25.29 -9.31 -0.43
N LEU A 168 25.31 -10.06 -1.54
CA LEU A 168 24.60 -9.70 -2.76
C LEU A 168 23.08 -9.88 -2.61
N ILE A 169 22.64 -10.93 -1.91
CA ILE A 169 21.23 -11.14 -1.56
C ILE A 169 20.69 -9.94 -0.77
N GLN A 170 21.45 -9.46 0.22
CA GLN A 170 21.07 -8.29 1.02
C GLN A 170 20.97 -7.02 0.15
N GLN A 171 21.95 -6.76 -0.73
CA GLN A 171 21.92 -5.62 -1.64
C GLN A 171 20.73 -5.68 -2.62
N CYS A 172 20.40 -6.87 -3.15
CA CYS A 172 19.20 -7.08 -3.95
C CYS A 172 17.93 -6.72 -3.14
N GLY A 173 17.85 -7.19 -1.90
CA GLY A 173 16.73 -6.89 -1.01
C GLY A 173 16.55 -5.40 -0.72
N GLU A 174 17.62 -4.65 -0.47
CA GLU A 174 17.55 -3.19 -0.31
C GLU A 174 17.11 -2.50 -1.61
N THR A 175 17.70 -2.88 -2.75
CA THR A 175 17.31 -2.34 -4.06
C THR A 175 15.82 -2.56 -4.33
N MET A 176 15.30 -3.76 -4.05
CA MET A 176 13.89 -4.08 -4.21
C MET A 176 13.01 -3.19 -3.33
N LYS A 177 13.35 -3.04 -2.03
CA LYS A 177 12.60 -2.19 -1.09
C LYS A 177 12.56 -0.73 -1.50
N GLU A 178 13.67 -0.21 -2.03
CA GLU A 178 13.77 1.20 -2.43
C GLU A 178 12.98 1.53 -3.71
N THR A 179 12.76 0.53 -4.56
CA THR A 179 12.20 0.65 -5.92
C THR A 179 10.86 -0.06 -6.12
N ILE A 180 10.15 -0.36 -5.03
CA ILE A 180 8.76 -0.83 -5.08
C ILE A 180 7.89 0.24 -5.75
N SER A 181 7.11 -0.18 -6.75
CA SER A 181 6.19 0.64 -7.52
C SER A 181 5.03 -0.21 -8.03
N VAL A 182 4.03 0.43 -8.62
CA VAL A 182 2.90 -0.26 -9.27
C VAL A 182 3.34 -1.30 -10.30
N LYS A 183 4.50 -1.12 -10.95
CA LYS A 183 5.02 -2.03 -11.98
C LYS A 183 5.86 -3.18 -11.43
N THR A 184 6.36 -3.04 -10.21
CA THR A 184 7.36 -3.97 -9.64
C THR A 184 6.82 -4.72 -8.43
N VAL A 185 5.77 -4.23 -7.76
CA VAL A 185 5.32 -4.77 -6.47
C VAL A 185 4.88 -6.24 -6.55
N CYS A 186 4.16 -6.64 -7.60
CA CYS A 186 3.71 -8.03 -7.74
C CYS A 186 4.87 -8.99 -8.00
N SER A 187 5.75 -8.65 -8.95
CA SER A 187 6.93 -9.48 -9.24
C SER A 187 7.88 -9.53 -8.05
N TYR A 188 8.11 -8.42 -7.36
CA TYR A 188 8.94 -8.37 -6.16
C TYR A 188 8.34 -9.17 -5.01
N TYR A 189 7.02 -9.12 -4.80
CA TYR A 189 6.33 -9.94 -3.79
C TYR A 189 6.51 -11.43 -4.07
N SER A 190 6.26 -11.86 -5.31
CA SER A 190 6.40 -13.27 -5.72
C SER A 190 7.84 -13.76 -5.61
N SER A 191 8.81 -13.00 -6.14
CA SER A 191 10.23 -13.36 -6.07
C SER A 191 10.76 -13.34 -4.64
N ALA A 192 10.35 -12.38 -3.81
CA ALA A 192 10.74 -12.35 -2.40
C ALA A 192 10.23 -13.57 -1.63
N GLY A 193 8.99 -14.02 -1.90
CA GLY A 193 8.48 -15.27 -1.34
C GLY A 193 9.27 -16.50 -1.82
N MET A 194 9.58 -16.56 -3.12
CA MET A 194 10.32 -17.67 -3.72
C MET A 194 11.76 -17.80 -3.19
N TYR A 195 12.43 -16.68 -2.94
CA TYR A 195 13.82 -16.63 -2.48
C TYR A 195 13.97 -16.41 -0.96
N GLY A 196 12.88 -16.34 -0.20
CA GLY A 196 12.92 -16.23 1.27
C GLY A 196 13.26 -14.83 1.82
N LEU A 197 12.97 -13.76 1.08
CA LEU A 197 13.23 -12.37 1.50
C LEU A 197 12.02 -11.76 2.22
N ASP A 198 11.72 -12.23 3.44
CA ASP A 198 10.55 -11.81 4.23
C ASP A 198 10.43 -10.30 4.42
N SER A 199 11.55 -9.59 4.57
CA SER A 199 11.53 -8.13 4.73
C SER A 199 11.04 -7.40 3.48
N VAL A 200 11.33 -7.93 2.29
CA VAL A 200 10.85 -7.41 1.01
C VAL A 200 9.37 -7.75 0.85
N THR A 201 8.97 -8.99 1.15
CA THR A 201 7.56 -9.43 1.14
C THR A 201 6.69 -8.51 1.99
N LYS A 202 7.11 -8.21 3.23
CA LYS A 202 6.41 -7.27 4.12
C LYS A 202 6.32 -5.86 3.52
N LYS A 203 7.39 -5.35 2.92
CA LYS A 203 7.37 -4.02 2.29
C LYS A 203 6.49 -3.96 1.04
N CYS A 204 6.41 -5.02 0.25
CA CYS A 204 5.46 -5.10 -0.85
C CYS A 204 4.02 -5.07 -0.35
N LEU A 205 3.69 -5.84 0.70
CA LEU A 205 2.36 -5.81 1.32
C LEU A 205 2.02 -4.42 1.90
N GLU A 206 2.95 -3.79 2.62
CA GLU A 206 2.77 -2.42 3.12
C GLU A 206 2.49 -1.43 1.98
N TRP A 207 3.21 -1.56 0.85
CA TRP A 207 2.98 -0.71 -0.32
C TRP A 207 1.58 -0.94 -0.90
N LEU A 208 1.15 -2.21 -1.03
CA LEU A 208 -0.18 -2.56 -1.53
C LEU A 208 -1.31 -2.06 -0.61
N LEU A 209 -1.18 -2.22 0.72
CA LEU A 209 -2.15 -1.73 1.71
C LEU A 209 -2.37 -0.22 1.60
N ASN A 210 -1.31 0.52 1.29
CA ASN A 210 -1.36 1.96 1.12
C ASN A 210 -1.90 2.40 -0.25
N ASN A 211 -1.66 1.63 -1.31
CA ASN A 211 -1.88 2.05 -2.69
C ASN A 211 -3.10 1.44 -3.39
N LEU A 212 -3.56 0.25 -2.97
CA LEU A 212 -4.66 -0.46 -3.64
C LEU A 212 -5.92 0.40 -3.78
N MET A 213 -6.26 1.16 -2.74
CA MET A 213 -7.45 1.99 -2.69
C MET A 213 -7.20 3.47 -3.04
N THR A 214 -5.98 3.97 -2.80
CA THR A 214 -5.62 5.39 -3.00
C THR A 214 -5.21 5.68 -4.45
N HIS A 215 -4.61 4.70 -5.14
CA HIS A 215 -4.08 4.80 -6.50
C HIS A 215 -4.52 3.58 -7.33
N GLN A 216 -5.85 3.38 -7.45
CA GLN A 216 -6.41 2.26 -8.22
C GLN A 216 -5.82 2.17 -9.64
N ASN A 217 -5.32 0.99 -9.98
CA ASN A 217 -4.69 0.70 -11.27
C ASN A 217 -5.22 -0.65 -11.80
N VAL A 218 -5.60 -0.67 -13.08
CA VAL A 218 -6.22 -1.84 -13.74
C VAL A 218 -5.24 -3.01 -13.79
N GLU A 219 -4.02 -2.77 -14.27
CA GLU A 219 -3.03 -3.84 -14.44
C GLU A 219 -2.62 -4.43 -13.10
N LEU A 220 -2.41 -3.58 -12.09
CA LEU A 220 -2.18 -4.04 -10.72
C LEU A 220 -3.32 -4.94 -10.23
N MET A 221 -4.58 -4.56 -10.43
CA MET A 221 -5.73 -5.38 -10.03
C MET A 221 -5.79 -6.72 -10.77
N LYS A 222 -5.39 -6.77 -12.04
CA LYS A 222 -5.31 -8.05 -12.79
C LYS A 222 -4.24 -8.98 -12.24
N GLU A 223 -3.08 -8.44 -11.87
CA GLU A 223 -1.95 -9.21 -11.35
C GLU A 223 -2.18 -9.74 -9.93
N LEU A 224 -3.03 -9.08 -9.13
CA LEU A 224 -3.32 -9.50 -7.76
C LEU A 224 -4.22 -10.74 -7.72
N GLY A 225 -3.63 -11.88 -7.36
CA GLY A 225 -4.36 -13.12 -7.11
C GLY A 225 -5.20 -13.11 -5.82
N VAL A 226 -6.08 -14.12 -5.70
CA VAL A 226 -7.03 -14.29 -4.58
C VAL A 226 -6.35 -14.20 -3.21
N ALA A 227 -5.27 -14.96 -3.00
CA ALA A 227 -4.59 -15.04 -1.71
C ALA A 227 -4.03 -13.69 -1.24
N VAL A 228 -3.41 -12.92 -2.13
CA VAL A 228 -2.89 -11.59 -1.79
C VAL A 228 -4.05 -10.62 -1.56
N MET A 229 -5.09 -10.66 -2.39
CA MET A 229 -6.26 -9.80 -2.20
C MET A 229 -6.96 -10.07 -0.86
N GLU A 230 -7.09 -11.34 -0.46
CA GLU A 230 -7.63 -11.73 0.84
C GLU A 230 -6.83 -11.11 1.98
N GLN A 231 -5.50 -11.27 1.96
CA GLN A 231 -4.60 -10.69 2.96
C GLN A 231 -4.73 -9.16 3.06
N LEU A 232 -4.86 -8.49 1.91
CA LEU A 232 -5.02 -7.03 1.86
C LEU A 232 -6.35 -6.58 2.45
N VAL A 233 -7.46 -7.26 2.13
CA VAL A 233 -8.80 -6.89 2.63
C VAL A 233 -8.99 -7.29 4.09
N GLN A 234 -8.39 -8.38 4.55
CA GLN A 234 -8.42 -8.76 5.95
C GLN A 234 -7.75 -7.72 6.85
N SER A 235 -6.68 -7.10 6.35
CA SER A 235 -5.87 -6.18 7.14
C SER A 235 -6.65 -4.94 7.61
N SER A 236 -6.55 -4.65 8.90
CA SER A 236 -7.02 -3.39 9.47
C SER A 236 -6.24 -2.20 8.91
N ASP A 237 -5.05 -2.45 8.37
CA ASP A 237 -4.14 -1.45 7.83
C ASP A 237 -4.44 -1.01 6.40
N LEU A 238 -5.39 -1.65 5.71
CA LEU A 238 -5.83 -1.22 4.39
C LEU A 238 -6.30 0.25 4.40
N PHE A 239 -5.76 1.06 3.49
CA PHE A 239 -6.00 2.51 3.46
C PHE A 239 -7.31 2.85 2.72
N VAL A 240 -8.44 2.72 3.40
CA VAL A 240 -9.78 2.97 2.82
C VAL A 240 -10.08 4.47 2.69
N MET A 241 -10.74 4.89 1.59
CA MET A 241 -10.82 6.31 1.19
C MET A 241 -12.14 7.04 1.45
N GLN A 242 -13.30 6.39 1.47
CA GLN A 242 -14.52 6.98 2.02
C GLN A 242 -15.06 6.05 3.10
N VAL A 243 -15.56 4.89 2.72
CA VAL A 243 -16.27 3.95 3.60
C VAL A 243 -16.07 2.51 3.13
N GLU A 244 -16.53 1.54 3.92
CA GLU A 244 -16.40 0.12 3.61
C GLU A 244 -17.05 -0.28 2.27
N MET A 245 -18.08 0.44 1.81
CA MET A 245 -18.69 0.23 0.48
C MET A 245 -17.68 0.42 -0.68
N ASP A 246 -16.64 1.23 -0.49
CA ASP A 246 -15.57 1.38 -1.48
C ASP A 246 -14.75 0.09 -1.60
N VAL A 247 -14.55 -0.63 -0.50
CA VAL A 247 -13.84 -1.93 -0.47
C VAL A 247 -14.65 -2.96 -1.26
N TYR A 248 -15.95 -3.08 -0.99
CA TYR A 248 -16.84 -3.93 -1.77
C TYR A 248 -16.81 -3.58 -3.27
N THR A 249 -16.86 -2.28 -3.60
CA THR A 249 -16.82 -1.81 -4.98
C THR A 249 -15.47 -2.11 -5.66
N ALA A 250 -14.36 -2.00 -4.94
CA ALA A 250 -13.04 -2.36 -5.43
C ALA A 250 -12.93 -3.87 -5.68
N LEU A 251 -13.47 -4.70 -4.79
CA LEU A 251 -13.53 -6.15 -4.98
C LEU A 251 -14.41 -6.54 -6.16
N LYS A 252 -15.53 -5.85 -6.36
CA LYS A 252 -16.39 -6.03 -7.53
C LYS A 252 -15.65 -5.78 -8.84
N LYS A 253 -14.88 -4.68 -8.91
CA LYS A 253 -14.01 -4.37 -10.06
C LYS A 253 -12.92 -5.42 -10.26
N TRP A 254 -12.24 -5.80 -9.18
CA TRP A 254 -11.17 -6.80 -9.20
C TRP A 254 -11.68 -8.15 -9.68
N MET A 255 -12.77 -8.65 -9.10
CA MET A 255 -13.44 -9.89 -9.49
C MET A 255 -13.81 -9.88 -10.98
N PHE A 256 -14.39 -8.78 -11.48
CA PHE A 256 -14.66 -8.62 -12.90
C PHE A 256 -13.39 -8.72 -13.76
N LEU A 257 -12.29 -8.08 -13.36
CA LEU A 257 -11.01 -8.17 -14.08
C LEU A 257 -10.40 -9.58 -14.07
N GLN A 258 -10.58 -10.33 -12.98
CA GLN A 258 -10.13 -11.74 -12.89
C GLN A 258 -10.94 -12.64 -13.83
N LEU A 259 -12.24 -12.37 -13.99
CA LEU A 259 -13.13 -13.12 -14.87
C LEU A 259 -13.05 -12.69 -16.34
N CYS A 260 -12.67 -11.43 -16.59
CA CYS A 260 -12.56 -10.82 -17.91
C CYS A 260 -11.15 -10.27 -18.14
N PRO A 261 -10.11 -11.12 -18.24
CA PRO A 261 -8.70 -10.69 -18.31
C PRO A 261 -8.38 -9.86 -19.57
N SER A 262 -9.17 -10.03 -20.63
CA SER A 262 -9.05 -9.29 -21.89
C SER A 262 -9.56 -7.84 -21.81
N TRP A 263 -10.25 -7.44 -20.73
CA TRP A 263 -10.75 -6.08 -20.59
C TRP A 263 -9.60 -5.07 -20.52
N ASN A 264 -9.64 -4.01 -21.32
CA ASN A 264 -8.54 -3.04 -21.48
C ASN A 264 -9.03 -1.59 -21.49
N GLY A 265 -10.21 -1.33 -20.93
CA GLY A 265 -10.79 0.01 -20.86
C GLY A 265 -10.08 0.94 -19.85
N PRO A 266 -10.43 2.24 -19.86
CA PRO A 266 -9.94 3.18 -18.86
C PRO A 266 -10.57 2.90 -17.48
N ILE A 267 -9.81 3.13 -16.41
CA ILE A 267 -10.24 2.89 -15.01
C ILE A 267 -11.60 3.54 -14.65
N LYS A 268 -11.95 4.67 -15.29
CA LYS A 268 -13.21 5.39 -15.07
C LYS A 268 -14.44 4.61 -15.55
N GLN A 269 -14.28 3.73 -16.56
CA GLN A 269 -15.36 2.91 -17.11
C GLN A 269 -15.50 1.56 -16.40
N LEU A 270 -14.44 1.10 -15.73
CA LEU A 270 -14.35 -0.22 -15.11
C LEU A 270 -15.56 -0.58 -14.23
N LEU A 271 -16.04 0.36 -13.40
CA LEU A 271 -17.20 0.08 -12.54
C LEU A 271 -18.47 -0.15 -13.35
N ASN A 272 -18.72 0.69 -14.37
CA ASN A 272 -19.92 0.59 -15.19
C ASN A 272 -19.94 -0.71 -16.00
N ASP A 273 -18.78 -1.13 -16.50
CA ASP A 273 -18.62 -2.38 -17.25
C ASP A 273 -18.81 -3.58 -16.32
N ALA A 274 -18.22 -3.54 -15.11
CA ALA A 274 -18.43 -4.57 -14.09
C ALA A 274 -19.91 -4.68 -13.68
N ASP A 275 -20.58 -3.55 -13.43
CA ASP A 275 -22.00 -3.51 -13.10
C ASP A 275 -22.87 -4.06 -14.22
N SER A 276 -22.52 -3.73 -15.46
CA SER A 276 -23.22 -4.22 -16.66
C SER A 276 -23.03 -5.73 -16.84
N TRP A 277 -21.82 -6.25 -16.59
CA TRP A 277 -21.53 -7.68 -16.61
C TRP A 277 -22.34 -8.44 -15.54
N ILE A 278 -22.40 -7.92 -14.30
CA ILE A 278 -23.19 -8.53 -13.21
C ILE A 278 -24.68 -8.51 -13.56
N CYS A 279 -25.19 -7.37 -14.04
CA CYS A 279 -26.59 -7.26 -14.42
C CYS A 279 -26.96 -8.26 -15.51
N LYS A 280 -26.13 -8.36 -16.56
CA LYS A 280 -26.32 -9.29 -17.68
C LYS A 280 -26.34 -10.73 -17.20
N ARG A 281 -25.37 -11.12 -16.35
CA ARG A 281 -25.30 -12.47 -15.77
C ARG A 281 -26.59 -12.85 -15.06
N ARG A 282 -27.06 -11.97 -14.17
CA ARG A 282 -28.30 -12.18 -13.41
C ARG A 282 -29.53 -12.31 -14.31
N THR A 283 -29.65 -11.49 -15.35
CA THR A 283 -30.84 -11.51 -16.22
C THR A 283 -30.84 -12.65 -17.23
N GLU A 284 -29.68 -13.04 -17.75
CA GLU A 284 -29.58 -14.02 -18.85
C GLU A 284 -29.49 -15.46 -18.34
N LEU A 285 -28.84 -15.68 -17.19
CA LEU A 285 -28.66 -17.03 -16.63
C LEU A 285 -29.80 -17.45 -15.70
N GLY A 286 -30.76 -16.55 -15.41
CA GLY A 286 -31.89 -16.85 -14.53
C GLY A 286 -31.47 -17.25 -13.11
N GLU A 287 -30.28 -16.84 -12.70
CA GLU A 287 -29.67 -17.22 -11.42
C GLU A 287 -30.42 -16.55 -10.26
N GLU A 288 -31.28 -17.32 -9.59
CA GLU A 288 -31.79 -16.96 -8.26
C GLU A 288 -30.67 -17.05 -7.20
N GLU A 289 -29.66 -17.89 -7.44
CA GLU A 289 -28.53 -18.06 -6.54
C GLU A 289 -27.52 -16.90 -6.60
N ALA A 290 -26.93 -16.58 -5.45
CA ALA A 290 -25.90 -15.55 -5.37
C ALA A 290 -24.59 -16.00 -6.04
N PHE A 291 -23.84 -15.06 -6.63
CA PHE A 291 -22.62 -15.39 -7.38
C PHE A 291 -21.64 -16.27 -6.62
N LEU A 292 -21.33 -15.92 -5.38
CA LEU A 292 -20.31 -16.61 -4.60
C LEU A 292 -20.69 -18.06 -4.22
N SER A 293 -21.95 -18.43 -4.41
CA SER A 293 -22.43 -19.82 -4.25
C SER A 293 -22.21 -20.67 -5.50
N THR A 294 -21.97 -20.04 -6.65
CA THR A 294 -21.69 -20.74 -7.93
C THR A 294 -20.26 -21.29 -7.95
N GLU A 295 -19.99 -22.27 -8.82
CA GLU A 295 -18.64 -22.80 -9.03
C GLU A 295 -17.65 -21.71 -9.48
N GLN A 296 -18.09 -20.78 -10.33
CA GLN A 296 -17.26 -19.68 -10.82
C GLN A 296 -16.98 -18.63 -9.73
N GLY A 297 -17.92 -18.43 -8.80
CA GLY A 297 -17.79 -17.46 -7.71
C GLY A 297 -17.05 -18.00 -6.48
N ALA A 298 -17.06 -19.32 -6.26
CA ALA A 298 -16.47 -19.96 -5.09
C ALA A 298 -15.01 -19.55 -4.79
N PRO A 299 -14.10 -19.39 -5.78
CA PRO A 299 -12.73 -18.94 -5.53
C PRO A 299 -12.62 -17.53 -4.90
N PHE A 300 -13.63 -16.67 -5.07
CA PHE A 300 -13.63 -15.30 -4.56
C PHE A 300 -14.20 -15.18 -3.14
N THR A 301 -14.89 -16.23 -2.66
CA THR A 301 -15.52 -16.29 -1.34
C THR A 301 -14.60 -15.89 -0.18
N PRO A 302 -13.35 -16.39 -0.08
CA PRO A 302 -12.45 -16.03 1.02
C PRO A 302 -12.19 -14.52 1.10
N VAL A 303 -12.07 -13.84 -0.05
CA VAL A 303 -11.83 -12.39 -0.12
C VAL A 303 -13.07 -11.60 0.31
N PHE A 304 -14.25 -11.94 -0.23
CA PHE A 304 -15.49 -11.22 0.10
C PHE A 304 -15.94 -11.43 1.55
N ARG A 305 -15.55 -12.54 2.19
CA ARG A 305 -15.74 -12.76 3.63
C ARG A 305 -15.04 -11.74 4.51
N GLN A 306 -13.97 -11.10 4.02
CA GLN A 306 -13.20 -10.09 4.77
C GLN A 306 -13.82 -8.69 4.71
N VAL A 307 -14.87 -8.50 3.90
CA VAL A 307 -15.61 -7.22 3.85
C VAL A 307 -16.41 -7.04 5.13
N ARG A 308 -16.29 -5.88 5.79
CA ARG A 308 -16.96 -5.59 7.05
C ARG A 308 -18.40 -5.12 6.80
N LEU A 309 -19.25 -6.05 6.36
CA LEU A 309 -20.62 -5.80 5.90
C LEU A 309 -21.46 -4.98 6.89
N GLN A 310 -21.20 -5.09 8.19
CA GLN A 310 -21.87 -4.30 9.23
C GLN A 310 -21.77 -2.79 9.00
N TYR A 311 -20.71 -2.30 8.35
CA TYR A 311 -20.53 -0.89 8.04
C TYR A 311 -21.04 -0.48 6.65
N ILE A 312 -21.53 -1.44 5.86
CA ILE A 312 -22.17 -1.19 4.57
C ILE A 312 -23.70 -1.16 4.74
N ILE A 313 -24.26 -2.15 5.44
CA ILE A 313 -25.72 -2.30 5.56
C ILE A 313 -26.40 -1.22 6.41
N ASN A 314 -25.63 -0.45 7.17
CA ASN A 314 -26.12 0.70 7.93
C ASN A 314 -26.38 1.94 7.05
N ASP A 315 -26.19 1.83 5.74
CA ASP A 315 -26.63 2.80 4.73
C ASP A 315 -27.63 2.14 3.77
N LEU A 316 -28.86 2.67 3.69
CA LEU A 316 -29.95 2.05 2.91
C LEU A 316 -29.63 1.94 1.42
N ALA A 317 -28.96 2.94 0.85
CA ALA A 317 -28.60 2.91 -0.57
C ALA A 317 -27.56 1.80 -0.83
N SER A 318 -26.54 1.68 0.03
CA SER A 318 -25.51 0.65 -0.05
C SER A 318 -26.09 -0.75 0.17
N ALA A 319 -26.96 -0.93 1.16
CA ALA A 319 -27.67 -2.20 1.40
C ALA A 319 -28.46 -2.67 0.17
N ARG A 320 -29.22 -1.77 -0.46
CA ARG A 320 -29.94 -2.07 -1.70
C ARG A 320 -29.02 -2.42 -2.87
N ILE A 321 -27.83 -1.82 -2.94
CA ILE A 321 -26.84 -2.18 -3.95
C ILE A 321 -26.34 -3.60 -3.72
N LEU A 322 -26.01 -3.99 -2.47
CA LEU A 322 -25.58 -5.36 -2.17
C LEU A 322 -26.62 -6.40 -2.59
N GLU A 323 -27.89 -6.18 -2.24
CA GLU A 323 -29.00 -7.07 -2.60
C GLU A 323 -29.22 -7.11 -4.12
N ARG A 324 -29.19 -5.95 -4.79
CA ARG A 324 -29.37 -5.88 -6.24
C ARG A 324 -28.25 -6.58 -6.99
N ASP A 325 -27.01 -6.39 -6.57
CA ASP A 325 -25.84 -6.97 -7.22
C ASP A 325 -25.85 -8.52 -7.10
N ASN A 326 -26.53 -9.10 -6.10
CA ASN A 326 -26.67 -10.54 -5.85
C ASN A 326 -25.33 -11.31 -5.92
N ILE A 327 -24.24 -10.68 -5.48
CA ILE A 327 -22.92 -11.31 -5.39
C ILE A 327 -22.85 -12.15 -4.11
N LEU A 328 -23.29 -11.57 -3.00
CA LEU A 328 -23.18 -12.16 -1.67
C LEU A 328 -24.36 -13.10 -1.38
N PRO A 329 -24.15 -14.27 -0.76
CA PRO A 329 -25.25 -15.12 -0.32
C PRO A 329 -26.19 -14.39 0.64
N HIS A 330 -27.51 -14.57 0.46
CA HIS A 330 -28.54 -13.92 1.27
C HIS A 330 -28.36 -14.20 2.78
N ASP A 331 -27.95 -15.41 3.15
CA ASP A 331 -27.72 -15.80 4.55
C ASP A 331 -26.59 -15.02 5.23
N TRP A 332 -25.63 -14.50 4.47
CA TRP A 332 -24.60 -13.63 5.05
C TRP A 332 -25.21 -12.30 5.46
N LEU A 333 -26.01 -11.69 4.58
CA LEU A 333 -26.66 -10.41 4.82
C LEU A 333 -27.69 -10.52 5.96
N SER A 334 -28.53 -11.56 5.95
CA SER A 334 -29.55 -11.77 6.99
C SER A 334 -28.95 -11.90 8.39
N ALA A 335 -27.82 -12.60 8.52
CA ALA A 335 -27.06 -12.69 9.76
C ALA A 335 -26.57 -11.31 10.23
N VAL A 336 -26.02 -10.50 9.32
CA VAL A 336 -25.51 -9.16 9.68
C VAL A 336 -26.66 -8.20 10.02
N TYR A 337 -27.77 -8.23 9.29
CA TYR A 337 -28.97 -7.44 9.62
C TYR A 337 -29.47 -7.74 11.03
N LYS A 338 -29.57 -9.02 11.41
CA LYS A 338 -29.95 -9.44 12.77
C LYS A 338 -28.98 -8.88 13.82
N LEU A 339 -27.67 -8.96 13.56
CA LEU A 339 -26.66 -8.43 14.49
C LEU A 339 -26.74 -6.91 14.64
N GLN A 340 -26.92 -6.16 13.54
CA GLN A 340 -27.06 -4.70 13.60
C GLN A 340 -28.36 -4.27 14.29
N TRP A 341 -29.46 -5.01 14.10
CA TRP A 341 -30.71 -4.78 14.84
C TRP A 341 -30.51 -4.91 16.35
N PHE A 342 -29.86 -5.98 16.82
CA PHE A 342 -29.55 -6.12 18.24
C PHE A 342 -28.56 -5.07 18.75
N ALA A 343 -27.56 -4.69 17.96
CA ALA A 343 -26.64 -3.62 18.31
C ALA A 343 -27.37 -2.27 18.49
N MET A 344 -28.36 -1.98 17.63
CA MET A 344 -29.23 -0.82 17.78
C MET A 344 -30.04 -0.90 19.07
N LEU A 345 -30.72 -2.01 19.34
CA LEU A 345 -31.50 -2.18 20.58
C LEU A 345 -30.65 -2.04 21.84
N ARG A 346 -29.43 -2.60 21.86
CA ARG A 346 -28.51 -2.45 22.99
C ARG A 346 -28.11 -0.99 23.20
N THR A 347 -27.87 -0.26 22.13
CA THR A 347 -27.50 1.17 22.21
C THR A 347 -28.69 2.01 22.69
N GLU A 348 -29.89 1.77 22.16
CA GLU A 348 -31.10 2.51 22.55
C GLU A 348 -31.54 2.23 23.99
N HIS A 349 -31.36 1.00 24.48
CA HIS A 349 -31.65 0.63 25.88
C HIS A 349 -30.52 0.96 26.87
N ASP A 350 -29.53 1.79 26.47
CA ASP A 350 -28.39 2.20 27.31
C ASP A 350 -27.52 1.04 27.83
N ASN A 351 -27.63 -0.14 27.20
CA ASN A 351 -26.84 -1.33 27.53
C ASN A 351 -25.46 -1.35 26.85
N ASP A 352 -25.24 -0.47 25.88
CA ASP A 352 -23.97 -0.27 25.19
C ASP A 352 -23.73 1.23 24.97
N THR A 353 -22.73 1.77 25.65
CA THR A 353 -22.29 3.17 25.51
C THR A 353 -21.08 3.29 24.58
N GLY A 354 -20.64 2.19 23.97
CA GLY A 354 -19.41 2.07 23.18
C GLY A 354 -18.27 1.38 23.94
N PRO A 355 -17.15 1.08 23.25
CA PRO A 355 -16.07 0.28 23.83
C PRO A 355 -15.35 1.02 24.98
N GLN A 356 -15.23 0.36 26.13
CA GLN A 356 -14.46 0.85 27.29
C GLN A 356 -13.17 0.05 27.52
N GLU A 357 -13.17 -1.24 27.18
CA GLU A 357 -12.04 -2.17 27.42
C GLU A 357 -11.65 -2.99 26.18
N ALA A 358 -12.11 -2.61 24.98
CA ALA A 358 -11.82 -3.37 23.77
C ALA A 358 -10.30 -3.56 23.62
N ASN A 359 -9.85 -4.80 23.48
CA ASN A 359 -8.44 -5.06 23.23
C ASN A 359 -8.11 -4.69 21.77
N LYS A 360 -6.82 -4.48 21.51
CA LYS A 360 -6.35 -4.03 20.19
C LYS A 360 -6.72 -4.99 19.06
N GLU A 361 -6.71 -6.30 19.34
CA GLU A 361 -6.99 -7.35 18.34
C GLU A 361 -8.46 -7.30 17.89
N GLU A 362 -9.38 -7.17 18.84
CA GLU A 362 -10.80 -7.06 18.57
C GLU A 362 -11.14 -5.78 17.81
N PHE A 363 -10.45 -4.67 18.14
CA PHE A 363 -10.54 -3.43 17.39
C PHE A 363 -10.03 -3.57 15.96
N ASP A 364 -8.87 -4.20 15.76
CA ASP A 364 -8.30 -4.37 14.43
C ASP A 364 -9.21 -5.23 13.54
N LEU A 365 -9.83 -6.28 14.10
CA LEU A 365 -10.78 -7.14 13.39
C LEU A 365 -12.11 -6.43 13.06
N ASN A 366 -12.67 -5.70 14.02
CA ASN A 366 -14.07 -5.27 13.94
C ASN A 366 -14.27 -3.79 13.59
N SER A 367 -13.24 -2.95 13.56
CA SER A 367 -13.41 -1.51 13.33
C SER A 367 -14.01 -1.15 11.95
N MET A 368 -14.78 -0.08 11.87
CA MET A 368 -15.11 0.57 10.60
C MET A 368 -13.83 1.08 9.96
N ARG A 369 -13.69 0.95 8.64
CA ARG A 369 -12.60 1.57 7.87
C ARG A 369 -13.16 2.68 7.01
N CYS A 370 -12.56 3.85 7.12
CA CYS A 370 -13.01 5.03 6.39
C CYS A 370 -11.84 6.00 6.16
N GLY A 371 -12.02 6.98 5.29
CA GLY A 371 -10.95 7.93 5.02
C GLY A 371 -11.37 9.18 4.27
N ARG A 372 -10.39 9.99 3.91
CA ARG A 372 -10.57 11.22 3.15
C ARG A 372 -9.27 11.63 2.48
N LYS A 373 -9.34 12.17 1.26
CA LYS A 373 -8.21 12.84 0.60
C LYS A 373 -8.35 14.34 0.76
N LEU A 374 -7.35 14.98 1.38
CA LEU A 374 -7.22 16.43 1.43
C LEU A 374 -6.27 16.84 0.31
N ALA A 375 -6.77 17.59 -0.67
CA ALA A 375 -5.99 17.90 -1.87
C ALA A 375 -4.89 18.94 -1.62
N LYS A 376 -5.10 19.85 -0.66
CA LYS A 376 -4.20 20.95 -0.30
C LYS A 376 -4.42 21.34 1.16
N ASP A 377 -3.54 22.19 1.68
CA ASP A 377 -3.74 22.82 3.00
C ASP A 377 -4.97 23.74 2.96
N GLY A 378 -5.67 23.86 4.07
CA GLY A 378 -6.92 24.62 4.20
C GLY A 378 -7.89 24.01 5.20
N ASP A 379 -9.10 24.56 5.28
CA ASP A 379 -10.13 24.08 6.20
C ASP A 379 -11.04 23.05 5.54
N TYR A 380 -11.20 21.91 6.19
CA TYR A 380 -12.08 20.83 5.75
C TYR A 380 -12.94 20.38 6.92
N CYS A 381 -14.23 20.17 6.69
CA CYS A 381 -15.15 19.59 7.64
C CYS A 381 -16.02 18.56 6.93
N TRP A 382 -16.09 17.35 7.46
CA TRP A 382 -16.82 16.25 6.83
C TRP A 382 -17.38 15.26 7.84
N ARG A 383 -18.24 14.39 7.33
CA ARG A 383 -18.79 13.20 8.00
C ARG A 383 -18.65 12.02 7.06
N TRP A 384 -18.59 10.82 7.61
CA TRP A 384 -18.77 9.60 6.84
C TRP A 384 -20.24 9.18 6.87
N THR A 385 -20.76 8.73 5.73
CA THR A 385 -22.15 8.30 5.59
C THR A 385 -22.40 6.98 6.33
N GLY A 386 -23.63 6.77 6.77
CA GLY A 386 -24.09 5.55 7.44
C GLY A 386 -24.63 5.81 8.85
N PHE A 387 -25.44 4.89 9.35
CA PHE A 387 -25.96 4.92 10.70
C PHE A 387 -24.96 4.30 11.68
N ASN A 388 -24.32 5.14 12.50
CA ASN A 388 -23.40 4.71 13.55
C ASN A 388 -24.08 4.69 14.93
N PHE A 389 -25.31 4.14 14.99
CA PHE A 389 -26.09 4.02 16.23
C PHE A 389 -26.27 5.36 16.96
N GLY A 390 -26.65 6.37 16.19
CA GLY A 390 -26.86 7.73 16.68
C GLY A 390 -25.59 8.52 17.03
N PHE A 391 -24.41 7.96 16.81
CA PHE A 391 -23.14 8.66 17.01
C PHE A 391 -22.73 9.42 15.74
N ASP A 392 -23.15 10.69 15.61
CA ASP A 392 -22.68 11.54 14.52
C ASP A 392 -21.33 12.18 14.87
N LEU A 393 -20.28 11.71 14.19
CA LEU A 393 -18.93 12.22 14.34
C LEU A 393 -18.60 13.19 13.20
N LEU A 394 -18.48 14.46 13.56
CA LEU A 394 -17.89 15.48 12.72
C LEU A 394 -16.37 15.43 12.83
N VAL A 395 -15.68 15.40 11.68
CA VAL A 395 -14.23 15.53 11.61
C VAL A 395 -13.87 16.81 10.92
N THR A 396 -12.99 17.59 11.55
CA THR A 396 -12.50 18.86 11.02
C THR A 396 -10.98 18.82 10.92
N TYR A 397 -10.45 19.20 9.77
CA TYR A 397 -9.05 19.59 9.60
C TYR A 397 -9.01 21.12 9.49
N THR A 398 -8.39 21.78 10.45
CA THR A 398 -8.22 23.25 10.46
C THR A 398 -6.95 23.60 11.20
N ASN A 399 -6.22 24.61 10.73
CA ASN A 399 -4.97 25.06 11.34
C ASN A 399 -4.00 23.89 11.67
N ARG A 400 -3.97 22.86 10.82
CA ARG A 400 -3.16 21.64 10.99
C ARG A 400 -3.53 20.75 12.19
N PHE A 401 -4.70 20.94 12.77
CA PHE A 401 -5.28 20.04 13.75
C PHE A 401 -6.33 19.15 13.08
N ILE A 402 -6.41 17.90 13.52
CA ILE A 402 -7.59 17.06 13.31
C ILE A 402 -8.41 17.11 14.61
N VAL A 403 -9.67 17.49 14.47
CA VAL A 403 -10.63 17.65 15.58
C VAL A 403 -11.81 16.73 15.35
N PHE A 404 -12.20 16.01 16.40
CA PHE A 404 -13.43 15.24 16.44
C PHE A 404 -14.48 15.98 17.25
N LYS A 405 -15.72 15.96 16.76
CA LYS A 405 -16.88 16.51 17.45
C LYS A 405 -18.04 15.53 17.40
N ARG A 406 -18.64 15.23 18.55
CA ARG A 406 -19.91 14.49 18.59
C ARG A 406 -21.06 15.45 18.37
N ASN A 407 -21.56 15.57 17.16
CA ASN A 407 -22.60 16.55 16.83
C ASN A 407 -23.99 16.05 17.21
N THR A 408 -24.76 16.82 17.98
CA THR A 408 -26.14 16.47 18.33
C THR A 408 -27.17 17.54 17.97
N LEU A 409 -26.72 18.76 17.64
CA LEU A 409 -27.60 19.90 17.37
C LEU A 409 -27.99 20.06 15.89
N SER A 410 -27.08 19.73 14.96
CA SER A 410 -27.26 20.02 13.53
C SER A 410 -27.33 18.74 12.70
N GLN A 411 -28.51 18.14 12.63
CA GLN A 411 -28.70 16.81 12.02
C GLN A 411 -29.69 16.85 10.87
N PRO A 412 -29.39 16.19 9.73
CA PRO A 412 -30.36 16.07 8.64
C PRO A 412 -31.64 15.34 9.06
N CYS A 413 -31.52 14.39 10.01
CA CYS A 413 -32.62 13.61 10.56
C CYS A 413 -32.56 13.68 12.10
N GLY A 414 -33.47 14.44 12.71
CA GLY A 414 -33.46 14.70 14.16
C GLY A 414 -33.65 13.45 15.04
N GLY A 415 -34.21 12.36 14.51
CA GLY A 415 -34.42 11.11 15.23
C GLY A 415 -33.24 10.12 15.19
N SER A 416 -32.17 10.44 14.46
CA SER A 416 -31.04 9.53 14.26
C SER A 416 -29.83 9.87 15.15
N VAL A 417 -30.08 10.43 16.35
CA VAL A 417 -29.03 10.89 17.27
C VAL A 417 -29.17 10.18 18.60
N SER A 418 -28.05 9.68 19.12
CA SER A 418 -28.00 9.05 20.43
C SER A 418 -28.16 10.12 21.50
N LEU A 419 -29.19 9.99 22.33
CA LEU A 419 -29.49 10.90 23.43
C LEU A 419 -28.65 10.63 24.69
N GLN A 420 -27.88 9.55 24.72
CA GLN A 420 -26.99 9.23 25.84
C GLN A 420 -26.05 10.42 26.15
N PRO A 421 -25.83 10.78 27.42
CA PRO A 421 -25.04 11.95 27.77
C PRO A 421 -23.57 11.81 27.32
N ARG A 422 -23.02 10.60 27.43
CA ARG A 422 -21.65 10.24 27.06
C ARG A 422 -21.66 9.00 26.19
N ARG A 423 -20.73 8.96 25.23
CA ARG A 423 -20.49 7.80 24.38
C ARG A 423 -18.99 7.61 24.24
N HIS A 424 -18.55 6.37 24.19
CA HIS A 424 -17.17 5.97 24.01
C HIS A 424 -16.95 5.50 22.58
N ILE A 425 -15.79 5.85 22.01
CA ILE A 425 -15.33 5.29 20.75
C ILE A 425 -13.89 4.81 20.93
N ALA A 426 -13.57 3.71 20.26
CA ALA A 426 -12.19 3.35 20.01
C ALA A 426 -11.82 3.81 18.61
N TYR A 427 -10.62 4.33 18.41
CA TYR A 427 -10.19 4.79 17.10
C TYR A 427 -8.69 4.64 16.88
N ARG A 428 -8.33 4.63 15.60
CA ARG A 428 -6.95 4.75 15.13
C ARG A 428 -6.96 5.62 13.89
N LEU A 429 -6.34 6.79 13.99
CA LEU A 429 -6.16 7.71 12.88
C LEU A 429 -4.76 7.52 12.30
N ARG A 430 -4.70 7.41 10.97
CA ARG A 430 -3.47 7.31 10.18
C ARG A 430 -3.51 8.35 9.07
N LEU A 431 -2.42 9.08 8.93
CA LEU A 431 -2.24 10.09 7.90
C LEU A 431 -1.04 9.70 7.07
N ALA A 432 -1.15 9.82 5.76
CA ALA A 432 -0.07 9.52 4.84
C ALA A 432 -0.06 10.49 3.67
N SER A 433 1.12 10.78 3.15
CA SER A 433 1.29 11.39 1.83
C SER A 433 2.19 10.51 0.98
N PHE A 434 1.92 10.45 -0.31
CA PHE A 434 2.65 9.60 -1.25
C PHE A 434 3.25 10.44 -2.37
N ASP A 435 4.38 9.99 -2.91
CA ASP A 435 4.95 10.55 -4.14
C ASP A 435 4.22 10.00 -5.38
N SER A 436 4.70 10.39 -6.56
CA SER A 436 4.13 9.94 -7.84
C SER A 436 4.24 8.44 -8.09
N SER A 437 5.13 7.74 -7.38
CA SER A 437 5.31 6.29 -7.47
C SER A 437 4.46 5.52 -6.46
N GLY A 438 3.71 6.22 -5.58
CA GLY A 438 2.98 5.61 -4.47
C GLY A 438 3.85 5.32 -3.24
N LYS A 439 5.10 5.77 -3.22
CA LYS A 439 6.00 5.59 -2.08
C LYS A 439 5.63 6.60 -0.98
N LEU A 440 5.67 6.14 0.26
CA LEU A 440 5.32 6.94 1.43
C LEU A 440 6.36 8.04 1.66
N VAL A 441 5.91 9.30 1.66
CA VAL A 441 6.73 10.50 1.91
C VAL A 441 6.67 10.90 3.38
N CYS A 442 5.47 10.93 3.95
CA CYS A 442 5.28 11.15 5.37
C CYS A 442 4.13 10.28 5.89
N SER A 443 4.23 9.86 7.16
CA SER A 443 3.16 9.18 7.85
C SER A 443 3.08 9.58 9.31
N ARG A 444 1.86 9.60 9.85
CA ARG A 444 1.57 9.78 11.28
C ARG A 444 0.45 8.84 11.68
N SER A 445 0.48 8.37 12.91
CA SER A 445 -0.62 7.62 13.50
C SER A 445 -0.81 7.99 14.96
N THR A 446 -2.06 7.96 15.43
CA THR A 446 -2.38 8.03 16.87
C THR A 446 -2.10 6.72 17.60
N GLY A 447 -1.90 5.62 16.88
CA GLY A 447 -2.09 4.28 17.45
C GLY A 447 -3.55 4.05 17.84
N TYR A 448 -3.79 2.96 18.59
CA TYR A 448 -5.08 2.67 19.20
C TYR A 448 -5.36 3.65 20.34
N GLN A 449 -6.53 4.28 20.33
CA GLN A 449 -6.95 5.26 21.33
C GLN A 449 -8.41 5.03 21.71
N LEU A 450 -8.75 5.37 22.96
CA LEU A 450 -10.11 5.44 23.46
C LEU A 450 -10.47 6.91 23.70
N LEU A 451 -11.66 7.31 23.27
CA LEU A 451 -12.16 8.67 23.44
C LEU A 451 -13.60 8.65 23.94
N THR A 452 -13.87 9.46 24.96
CA THR A 452 -15.22 9.70 25.46
C THR A 452 -15.66 11.08 25.00
N LEU A 453 -16.83 11.18 24.36
CA LEU A 453 -17.41 12.45 23.93
C LEU A 453 -18.80 12.67 24.53
N GLU A 454 -18.93 13.82 25.19
CA GLU A 454 -20.21 14.41 25.55
C GLU A 454 -20.90 15.03 24.33
N LYS A 455 -22.17 15.41 24.47
CA LYS A 455 -22.93 16.06 23.40
C LYS A 455 -22.23 17.36 22.98
N ASP A 456 -21.95 17.48 21.69
CA ASP A 456 -21.32 18.62 21.02
C ASP A 456 -19.92 18.97 21.53
N GLN A 457 -19.29 18.07 22.29
CA GLN A 457 -17.91 18.20 22.72
C GLN A 457 -16.96 18.09 21.53
N GLU A 458 -15.99 18.99 21.47
CA GLU A 458 -14.88 18.98 20.52
C GLU A 458 -13.61 18.48 21.20
N TYR A 459 -12.82 17.68 20.48
CA TYR A 459 -11.57 17.14 20.97
C TYR A 459 -10.52 17.11 19.86
N VAL A 460 -9.35 17.70 20.13
CA VAL A 460 -8.20 17.69 19.21
C VAL A 460 -7.52 16.33 19.28
N VAL A 461 -7.63 15.53 18.23
CA VAL A 461 -7.09 14.16 18.19
C VAL A 461 -5.69 14.05 17.58
N MET A 462 -5.27 15.04 16.80
CA MET A 462 -3.91 15.07 16.25
C MET A 462 -3.48 16.50 15.93
N ASN A 463 -2.24 16.84 16.28
CA ASN A 463 -1.56 18.06 15.84
C ASN A 463 -0.52 17.71 14.76
N LEU A 464 -0.55 18.41 13.62
CA LEU A 464 0.30 18.17 12.46
C LEU A 464 1.37 19.25 12.29
N ASP A 465 2.05 19.57 13.39
CA ASP A 465 2.99 20.69 13.50
C ASP A 465 4.33 20.47 12.78
N SER A 466 4.31 20.11 11.49
CA SER A 466 5.53 19.81 10.72
C SER A 466 5.62 20.56 9.40
N ARG A 467 6.84 20.99 9.07
CA ARG A 467 7.25 21.47 7.75
C ARG A 467 7.28 20.37 6.67
N LEU A 468 6.97 19.13 7.05
CA LEU A 468 7.06 17.92 6.21
C LEU A 468 5.68 17.40 5.75
N LEU A 469 4.60 18.12 6.08
CA LEU A 469 3.28 17.83 5.51
C LEU A 469 3.32 18.04 4.00
N ALA A 470 3.20 16.95 3.24
CA ALA A 470 3.02 17.00 1.80
C ALA A 470 1.56 16.72 1.45
N PHE A 471 1.07 17.44 0.44
CA PHE A 471 -0.27 17.24 -0.10
C PHE A 471 -0.19 16.59 -1.49
N PRO A 472 -1.16 15.73 -1.86
CA PRO A 472 -2.38 15.41 -1.11
C PRO A 472 -2.13 14.59 0.16
N LEU A 473 -2.85 14.94 1.22
CA LEU A 473 -2.82 14.23 2.50
C LEU A 473 -3.98 13.24 2.54
N TYR A 474 -3.65 11.97 2.75
CA TYR A 474 -4.62 10.90 2.87
C TYR A 474 -4.87 10.62 4.35
N VAL A 475 -6.12 10.75 4.75
CA VAL A 475 -6.62 10.49 6.09
C VAL A 475 -7.29 9.12 6.07
N CYS A 476 -6.86 8.18 6.89
CA CYS A 476 -7.53 6.90 7.11
C CYS A 476 -7.84 6.75 8.60
N CYS A 477 -9.08 6.37 8.90
CA CYS A 477 -9.55 6.17 10.25
C CYS A 477 -10.13 4.76 10.40
N ASN A 478 -9.76 4.12 11.49
CA ASN A 478 -10.47 2.96 12.02
C ASN A 478 -11.32 3.43 13.21
N PHE A 479 -12.60 3.06 13.26
CA PHE A 479 -13.49 3.41 14.38
C PHE A 479 -14.26 2.21 14.91
N LEU A 480 -14.54 2.18 16.21
CA LEU A 480 -15.46 1.23 16.82
C LEU A 480 -16.42 2.02 17.71
N TYR A 481 -17.71 2.02 17.34
CA TYR A 481 -18.76 2.85 17.96
C TYR A 481 -19.62 2.10 18.98
N THR A 482 -19.60 0.78 18.92
CA THR A 482 -20.35 -0.14 19.78
C THR A 482 -19.39 -1.13 20.38
N SER A 483 -19.67 -1.56 21.61
CA SER A 483 -18.93 -2.67 22.19
C SER A 483 -19.19 -3.91 21.33
N PRO A 484 -18.13 -4.64 20.95
CA PRO A 484 -18.28 -5.95 20.35
C PRO A 484 -19.23 -6.78 21.21
N ALA A 485 -20.02 -7.65 20.58
CA ALA A 485 -20.72 -8.66 21.35
C ALA A 485 -19.65 -9.57 21.96
N SER A 486 -19.20 -9.21 23.17
CA SER A 486 -18.43 -10.10 24.02
C SER A 486 -19.14 -11.45 23.93
N GLY A 487 -18.41 -12.52 23.65
CA GLY A 487 -18.84 -13.85 24.04
C GLY A 487 -19.01 -13.86 25.55
N ARG A 488 -20.08 -13.22 26.05
CA ARG A 488 -20.57 -13.47 27.39
C ARG A 488 -20.86 -14.95 27.34
N ARG A 489 -20.05 -15.69 28.09
CA ARG A 489 -20.43 -16.99 28.63
C ARG A 489 -21.93 -16.94 28.89
N ALA A 490 -22.64 -17.91 28.32
CA ALA A 490 -24.00 -18.18 28.69
C ALA A 490 -24.11 -18.13 30.23
N ASP A 491 -25.15 -17.44 30.69
CA ASP A 491 -25.71 -17.51 32.04
C ASP A 491 -24.81 -17.06 33.20
N ALA A 492 -24.91 -15.77 33.54
CA ALA A 492 -24.96 -15.40 34.95
C ALA A 492 -26.44 -15.22 35.30
N PRO A 493 -27.00 -15.94 36.28
CA PRO A 493 -28.40 -15.78 36.66
C PRO A 493 -28.60 -14.39 37.23
N GLU A 494 -29.71 -13.76 36.86
CA GLU A 494 -30.17 -12.51 37.48
C GLU A 494 -30.25 -12.70 39.01
N PRO A 495 -29.81 -11.72 39.81
CA PRO A 495 -30.05 -11.78 41.25
C PRO A 495 -31.57 -11.67 41.48
N GLU A 496 -32.15 -12.73 42.02
CA GLU A 496 -33.56 -12.75 42.44
C GLU A 496 -33.88 -11.51 43.27
N SER A 497 -34.89 -10.77 42.83
CA SER A 497 -35.45 -9.67 43.62
C SER A 497 -36.00 -10.25 44.91
N SER A 498 -35.37 -9.94 46.04
CA SER A 498 -35.91 -10.22 47.36
C SER A 498 -37.21 -9.43 47.53
N ALA A 499 -38.34 -10.15 47.44
CA ALA A 499 -39.65 -9.63 47.78
C ALA A 499 -39.63 -9.15 49.25
N HIS A 500 -39.94 -7.88 49.45
CA HIS A 500 -40.28 -7.33 50.75
C HIS A 500 -41.56 -8.02 51.25
N SER A 501 -41.41 -8.88 52.26
CA SER A 501 -42.49 -9.26 53.15
C SER A 501 -42.79 -8.09 54.08
N VAL A 502 -43.93 -7.44 53.85
CA VAL A 502 -44.55 -6.53 54.81
C VAL A 502 -45.24 -7.40 55.87
N SER A 503 -44.82 -7.22 57.13
CA SER A 503 -45.61 -7.58 58.31
C SER A 503 -46.29 -6.33 58.85
#